data_AF-A0A2H0VTC7-F1
#
_entry.id   AF-A0A2H0VTC7-F1
#
_cell.length_a   1.000
_cell.length_b   1.000
_cell.length_c   1.000
_cell.angle_alpha   90.00
_cell.angle_beta   90.00
_cell.angle_gamma   90.00
#
_symmetry.space_group_name_H-M   'P 1'
#
loop_
_entity.id
_entity.type
_entity.pdbx_description
1 polymer ?
#
loop_
_entity_poly.entity_id
_entity_poly.type
_entity_poly.pdbx_seq_one_letter_code
_entity_poly.pdbx_strand_id
1 'polypeptide(L)'
;MAAINSTTINIQFNFYFEEKKELPSLRSCKNIWNQKMDVLKNPEHFKAKLAKEIEKISTMIRRDDRIGTSLCTTISEGKKCKYRMNCRFAHSLVRQVAANLFKNKYYKSKICDRSPCTFHPKDKCNMVHPGDVIHNLQDDSWTIYISSQNKQTVDRESSPINIPTQEEEKQLEECVNAQLVMQQHNEEQELIDECTNAYHGANPTNITPEPVRFTREAQNYIYASYELPAATQHTYQRAQEEQKNLEINLMLKEAVEYRLPISKI
;
A
#
# COMPACT_ATOMS: atom_id res chain seq x y z
N MET A 1 43.72 20.64 -35.86
CA MET A 1 43.24 19.32 -35.40
C MET A 1 43.51 19.23 -33.91
N ALA A 2 42.46 19.31 -33.10
CA ALA A 2 42.52 19.11 -31.65
C ALA A 2 41.41 18.13 -31.28
N ALA A 3 41.78 17.03 -30.62
CA ALA A 3 40.88 15.95 -30.22
C ALA A 3 40.11 16.34 -28.96
N ILE A 4 38.80 16.08 -28.95
CA ILE A 4 37.95 16.18 -27.77
C ILE A 4 37.96 14.80 -27.10
N ASN A 5 38.58 14.73 -25.91
CA ASN A 5 38.54 13.55 -25.05
C ASN A 5 37.17 13.47 -24.37
N SER A 6 36.44 12.38 -24.61
CA SER A 6 35.20 12.05 -23.90
C SER A 6 35.55 11.41 -22.55
N THR A 7 35.21 12.08 -21.46
CA THR A 7 35.40 11.56 -20.10
C THR A 7 34.15 10.80 -19.68
N THR A 8 34.23 9.47 -19.60
CA THR A 8 33.18 8.61 -19.05
C THR A 8 33.26 8.62 -17.52
N ILE A 9 32.21 9.07 -16.83
CA ILE A 9 32.10 8.96 -15.37
C ILE A 9 31.40 7.65 -15.05
N ASN A 10 32.09 6.76 -14.33
CA ASN A 10 31.58 5.48 -13.88
C ASN A 10 31.18 5.62 -12.39
N ILE A 11 29.89 5.51 -12.07
CA ILE A 11 29.40 5.57 -10.69
C ILE A 11 29.10 4.14 -10.24
N GLN A 12 29.94 3.59 -9.37
CA GLN A 12 29.68 2.35 -8.64
C GLN A 12 28.88 2.66 -7.36
N PHE A 13 27.73 2.02 -7.19
CA PHE A 13 27.01 2.00 -5.92
C PHE A 13 27.45 0.78 -5.10
N ASN A 14 28.17 1.02 -4.00
CA ASN A 14 28.42 0.01 -2.98
C ASN A 14 27.33 0.12 -1.92
N PHE A 15 26.42 -0.85 -1.87
CA PHE A 15 25.51 -1.02 -0.75
C PHE A 15 26.16 -1.95 0.29
N TYR A 16 26.56 -1.38 1.43
CA TYR A 16 26.85 -2.15 2.64
C TYR A 16 25.53 -2.56 3.29
N PHE A 17 25.24 -3.86 3.33
CA PHE A 17 24.19 -4.44 4.15
C PHE A 17 24.80 -4.86 5.50
N GLU A 18 24.45 -4.16 6.58
CA GLU A 18 24.72 -4.63 7.95
C GLU A 18 23.63 -5.59 8.44
N GLU A 19 24.07 -6.51 9.31
CA GLU A 19 23.44 -7.78 9.65
C GLU A 19 22.09 -7.74 10.40
N LYS A 20 21.21 -8.65 9.96
CA LYS A 20 20.30 -9.52 10.74
C LYS A 20 19.35 -8.84 11.74
N LYS A 21 18.25 -8.33 11.21
CA LYS A 21 16.91 -8.61 11.77
C LYS A 21 16.15 -9.42 10.73
N GLU A 22 15.66 -10.59 11.10
CA GLU A 22 14.81 -11.41 10.21
C GLU A 22 13.65 -10.54 9.72
N LEU A 23 13.65 -10.24 8.43
CA LEU A 23 12.54 -9.53 7.81
C LEU A 23 11.30 -10.42 7.92
N PRO A 24 10.13 -9.87 8.29
CA PRO A 24 8.90 -10.65 8.29
C PRO A 24 8.69 -11.26 6.90
N SER A 25 8.31 -12.54 6.83
CA SER A 25 8.10 -13.22 5.56
C SER A 25 7.16 -12.41 4.65
N LEU A 26 7.45 -12.32 3.34
CA LEU A 26 6.62 -11.62 2.35
C LEU A 26 5.13 -12.01 2.46
N ARG A 27 4.85 -13.27 2.81
CA ARG A 27 3.50 -13.80 3.06
C ARG A 27 2.78 -13.11 4.22
N SER A 28 3.49 -12.73 5.28
CA SER A 28 2.94 -12.03 6.42
C SER A 28 2.53 -10.60 6.06
N CYS A 29 3.39 -9.88 5.32
CA CYS A 29 3.11 -8.53 4.84
C CYS A 29 1.90 -8.50 3.91
N LYS A 30 1.82 -9.43 2.94
CA LYS A 30 0.70 -9.55 2.01
C LYS A 30 -0.65 -9.78 2.71
N ASN A 31 -0.66 -10.61 3.75
CA ASN A 31 -1.90 -10.88 4.50
C ASN A 31 -2.40 -9.66 5.29
N ILE A 32 -1.48 -8.91 5.91
CA ILE A 32 -1.84 -7.68 6.63
C ILE A 32 -2.31 -6.61 5.65
N TRP A 33 -1.63 -6.46 4.51
CA TRP A 33 -2.01 -5.53 3.45
C TRP A 33 -3.40 -5.82 2.90
N ASN A 34 -3.69 -7.07 2.51
CA ASN A 34 -5.00 -7.46 2.00
C ASN A 34 -6.12 -7.17 3.01
N GLN A 35 -5.87 -7.43 4.31
CA GLN A 35 -6.85 -7.08 5.36
C GLN A 35 -7.10 -5.58 5.48
N LYS A 36 -6.09 -4.73 5.23
CA LYS A 36 -6.25 -3.27 5.20
C LYS A 36 -7.00 -2.81 3.95
N MET A 37 -6.68 -3.39 2.78
CA MET A 37 -7.34 -3.05 1.51
C MET A 37 -8.82 -3.44 1.49
N ASP A 38 -9.20 -4.54 2.14
CA ASP A 38 -10.61 -4.92 2.30
C ASP A 38 -11.44 -3.83 3.02
N VAL A 39 -10.83 -3.07 3.93
CA VAL A 39 -11.50 -1.94 4.61
C VAL A 39 -11.79 -0.82 3.62
N LEU A 40 -10.83 -0.53 2.74
CA LEU A 40 -10.95 0.55 1.76
C LEU A 40 -11.96 0.24 0.65
N LYS A 41 -11.97 -1.01 0.16
CA LYS A 41 -12.80 -1.39 -1.00
C LYS A 41 -14.30 -1.45 -0.70
N ASN A 42 -14.70 -1.72 0.55
CA ASN A 42 -16.12 -1.81 0.92
C ASN A 42 -16.34 -1.40 2.39
N PRO A 43 -16.42 -0.09 2.68
CA PRO A 43 -16.52 0.40 4.05
C PRO A 43 -17.80 -0.06 4.76
N GLU A 44 -18.93 -0.14 4.05
CA GLU A 44 -20.20 -0.59 4.63
C GLU A 44 -20.18 -2.08 5.02
N HIS A 45 -19.58 -2.93 4.19
CA HIS A 45 -19.36 -4.33 4.54
C HIS A 45 -18.43 -4.47 5.76
N PHE A 46 -17.38 -3.65 5.85
CA PHE A 46 -16.50 -3.61 7.01
C PHE A 46 -17.26 -3.20 8.27
N LYS A 47 -18.06 -2.12 8.23
CA LYS A 47 -18.92 -1.67 9.35
C LYS A 47 -19.86 -2.77 9.81
N ALA A 48 -20.59 -3.41 8.90
CA ALA A 48 -21.50 -4.49 9.23
C ALA A 48 -20.78 -5.70 9.86
N LYS A 49 -19.59 -6.05 9.36
CA LYS A 49 -18.75 -7.11 9.92
C LYS A 49 -18.22 -6.74 11.30
N LEU A 50 -17.80 -5.48 11.49
CA LEU A 50 -17.32 -4.97 12.76
C LEU A 50 -18.43 -4.97 13.82
N ALA A 51 -19.64 -4.50 13.49
CA ALA A 51 -20.78 -4.52 14.39
C ALA A 51 -21.10 -5.95 14.87
N LYS A 52 -21.13 -6.92 13.95
CA LYS A 52 -21.31 -8.34 14.29
C LYS A 52 -20.18 -8.88 15.17
N GLU A 53 -18.94 -8.48 14.94
CA GLU A 53 -17.81 -8.90 15.78
C GLU A 53 -17.83 -8.23 17.16
N ILE A 54 -18.23 -6.97 17.28
CA ILE A 54 -18.43 -6.29 18.57
C ILE A 54 -19.48 -7.03 19.41
N GLU A 55 -20.62 -7.39 18.80
CA GLU A 55 -21.67 -8.16 19.48
C GLU A 55 -21.13 -9.51 20.00
N LYS A 56 -20.45 -10.29 19.13
CA LYS A 56 -19.82 -11.56 19.55
C LYS A 56 -18.80 -11.37 20.67
N ILE A 57 -17.91 -10.38 20.53
CA ILE A 57 -16.85 -10.10 21.50
C ILE A 57 -17.43 -9.66 22.84
N SER A 58 -18.52 -8.90 22.85
CA SER A 58 -19.19 -8.46 24.08
C SER A 58 -19.61 -9.64 24.98
N THR A 59 -19.94 -10.79 24.38
CA THR A 59 -20.26 -12.01 25.14
C THR A 59 -19.02 -12.71 25.69
N MET A 60 -17.88 -12.59 25.02
CA MET A 60 -16.60 -13.22 25.41
C MET A 60 -15.82 -12.41 26.45
N ILE A 61 -15.81 -11.08 26.35
CA ILE A 61 -15.00 -10.18 27.20
C ILE A 61 -15.47 -10.15 28.66
N ARG A 62 -16.72 -10.54 28.95
CA ARG A 62 -17.24 -10.63 30.33
C ARG A 62 -16.38 -11.47 31.29
N ARG A 63 -15.46 -12.29 30.77
CA ARG A 63 -14.60 -13.19 31.56
C ARG A 63 -13.14 -12.77 31.63
N ASP A 64 -12.63 -12.06 30.63
CA ASP A 64 -11.22 -11.64 30.57
C ASP A 64 -11.10 -10.46 29.61
N ASP A 65 -10.59 -9.35 30.11
CA ASP A 65 -10.47 -8.14 29.34
C ASP A 65 -9.51 -8.34 28.18
N ARG A 66 -8.40 -9.06 28.32
CA ARG A 66 -7.32 -9.09 27.31
C ARG A 66 -7.68 -9.80 26.00
N ILE A 67 -8.82 -10.51 25.94
CA ILE A 67 -9.24 -11.29 24.77
C ILE A 67 -9.40 -10.39 23.54
N GLY A 68 -8.70 -10.74 22.47
CA GLY A 68 -8.81 -10.11 21.15
C GLY A 68 -8.10 -8.77 21.02
N THR A 69 -7.51 -8.20 22.07
CA THR A 69 -6.89 -6.87 21.99
C THR A 69 -5.60 -6.81 21.17
N SER A 70 -4.93 -7.94 20.95
CA SER A 70 -3.75 -8.06 20.10
C SER A 70 -3.96 -9.10 18.99
N LEU A 71 -3.38 -8.86 17.82
CA LEU A 71 -3.38 -9.80 16.69
C LEU A 71 -2.65 -11.11 17.06
N CYS A 72 -3.16 -12.22 16.55
CA CYS A 72 -2.53 -13.53 16.68
C CYS A 72 -1.33 -13.61 15.75
N THR A 73 -0.14 -13.75 16.33
CA THR A 73 1.14 -13.82 15.59
C THR A 73 1.15 -14.93 14.55
N THR A 74 0.62 -16.11 14.90
CA THR A 74 0.52 -17.24 13.95
C THR A 74 -0.33 -16.90 12.73
N ILE A 75 -1.46 -16.20 12.92
CA ILE A 75 -2.32 -15.77 11.80
C ILE A 75 -1.68 -14.62 11.01
N SER A 76 -1.04 -13.66 11.68
CA SER A 76 -0.36 -12.57 10.99
C SER A 76 0.80 -13.08 10.12
N GLU A 77 1.45 -14.16 10.54
CA GLU A 77 2.46 -14.88 9.74
C GLU A 77 1.85 -15.74 8.60
N GLY A 78 0.53 -15.75 8.44
CA GLY A 78 -0.16 -16.56 7.44
C GLY A 78 -0.22 -18.06 7.75
N LYS A 79 0.06 -18.46 8.99
CA LYS A 79 -0.02 -19.84 9.46
C LYS A 79 -1.39 -20.14 10.07
N LYS A 80 -1.76 -21.42 10.15
CA LYS A 80 -3.00 -21.84 10.82
C LYS A 80 -2.83 -21.80 12.34
N CYS A 81 -3.68 -21.05 13.04
CA CYS A 81 -3.67 -21.01 14.50
C CYS A 81 -4.22 -22.31 15.11
N LYS A 82 -3.45 -22.96 15.99
CA LYS A 82 -3.84 -24.21 16.68
C LYS A 82 -5.04 -24.05 17.61
N TYR A 83 -5.25 -22.85 18.16
CA TYR A 83 -6.35 -22.56 19.09
C TYR A 83 -7.68 -22.24 18.40
N ARG A 84 -7.67 -22.01 17.08
CA ARG A 84 -8.86 -21.73 16.26
C ARG A 84 -9.77 -20.68 16.93
N MET A 85 -11.03 -21.02 17.21
CA MET A 85 -11.99 -20.10 17.83
C MET A 85 -11.71 -19.77 19.30
N ASN A 86 -10.93 -20.60 19.97
CA ASN A 86 -10.54 -20.42 21.38
C ASN A 86 -9.24 -19.61 21.53
N CYS A 87 -8.70 -19.07 20.43
CA CYS A 87 -7.55 -18.20 20.50
C CYS A 87 -7.90 -16.93 21.29
N ARG A 88 -7.05 -16.59 22.26
CA ARG A 88 -7.19 -15.36 23.06
C ARG A 88 -6.77 -14.10 22.29
N PHE A 89 -6.14 -14.27 21.12
CA PHE A 89 -5.69 -13.19 20.24
C PHE A 89 -6.61 -13.05 19.03
N ALA A 90 -6.69 -11.86 18.44
CA ALA A 90 -7.52 -11.60 17.28
C ALA A 90 -6.96 -12.25 16.01
N HIS A 91 -7.79 -12.96 15.26
CA HIS A 91 -7.42 -13.55 13.97
C HIS A 91 -7.62 -12.61 12.78
N SER A 92 -8.08 -11.38 13.02
CA SER A 92 -8.26 -10.35 11.99
C SER A 92 -8.12 -8.97 12.63
N LEU A 93 -7.74 -7.97 11.83
CA LEU A 93 -7.74 -6.58 12.28
C LEU A 93 -9.13 -6.15 12.79
N VAL A 94 -10.20 -6.55 12.09
CA VAL A 94 -11.60 -6.26 12.48
C VAL A 94 -11.85 -6.68 13.93
N ARG A 95 -11.50 -7.92 14.28
CA ARG A 95 -11.72 -8.45 15.63
C ARG A 95 -10.84 -7.75 16.66
N GLN A 96 -9.62 -7.38 16.28
CA GLN A 96 -8.73 -6.62 17.16
C GLN A 96 -9.28 -5.23 17.49
N VAL A 97 -9.71 -4.53 16.45
CA VAL A 97 -10.27 -3.20 16.58
C VAL A 97 -11.58 -3.22 17.36
N ALA A 98 -12.48 -4.18 17.08
CA ALA A 98 -13.71 -4.38 17.86
C ALA A 98 -13.44 -4.60 19.36
N ALA A 99 -12.47 -5.46 19.70
CA ALA A 99 -12.11 -5.73 21.09
C ALA A 99 -11.54 -4.49 21.80
N ASN A 100 -10.73 -3.69 21.11
CA ASN A 100 -10.18 -2.47 21.68
C ASN A 100 -11.21 -1.35 21.78
N LEU A 101 -12.09 -1.18 20.79
CA LEU A 101 -13.20 -0.21 20.84
C LEU A 101 -14.18 -0.53 21.97
N PHE A 102 -14.47 -1.81 22.20
CA PHE A 102 -15.33 -2.24 23.31
C PHE A 102 -14.76 -1.80 24.67
N LYS A 103 -13.44 -1.81 24.83
CA LYS A 103 -12.76 -1.37 26.06
C LYS A 103 -12.58 0.13 26.15
N ASN A 104 -12.24 0.75 25.03
CA ASN A 104 -11.91 2.14 24.92
C ASN A 104 -12.58 2.68 23.66
N LYS A 105 -13.71 3.38 23.85
CA LYS A 105 -14.46 4.02 22.77
C LYS A 105 -13.60 4.96 21.90
N TYR A 106 -12.48 5.45 22.43
CA TYR A 106 -11.57 6.36 21.76
C TYR A 106 -10.35 5.67 21.14
N TYR A 107 -10.31 4.33 21.08
CA TYR A 107 -9.20 3.59 20.48
C TYR A 107 -8.98 4.01 19.02
N LYS A 108 -7.77 4.48 18.72
CA LYS A 108 -7.35 5.00 17.41
C LYS A 108 -8.29 6.05 16.81
N SER A 109 -8.85 6.91 17.68
CA SER A 109 -9.70 8.04 17.27
C SER A 109 -8.94 9.35 17.05
N LYS A 110 -7.69 9.45 17.56
CA LYS A 110 -6.85 10.65 17.47
C LYS A 110 -5.47 10.30 16.95
N ILE A 111 -4.89 11.19 16.13
CA ILE A 111 -3.52 11.07 15.62
C ILE A 111 -2.52 11.17 16.78
N CYS A 112 -1.53 10.28 16.80
CA CYS A 112 -0.45 10.36 17.78
C CYS A 112 0.46 11.54 17.47
N ASP A 113 0.54 12.47 18.40
CA ASP A 113 1.38 13.67 18.34
C ASP A 113 2.85 13.41 18.72
N ARG A 114 3.15 12.23 19.29
CA ARG A 114 4.50 11.86 19.70
C ARG A 114 5.34 11.35 18.53
N SER A 115 6.43 12.05 18.24
CA SER A 115 7.44 11.65 17.28
C SER A 115 8.84 11.59 17.95
N PRO A 116 9.46 10.41 18.12
CA PRO A 116 8.92 9.07 17.85
C PRO A 116 7.91 8.64 18.92
N CYS A 117 6.95 7.79 18.53
CA CYS A 117 6.06 7.18 19.50
C CYS A 117 6.85 6.21 20.39
N THR A 118 6.91 6.48 21.69
CA THR A 118 7.64 5.66 22.66
C THR A 118 6.97 4.31 22.95
N PHE A 119 5.75 4.08 22.48
CA PHE A 119 5.06 2.80 22.62
C PHE A 119 5.52 1.83 21.52
N HIS A 120 6.51 1.00 21.86
CA HIS A 120 6.94 -0.12 21.02
C HIS A 120 6.46 -1.47 21.60
N PRO A 121 5.84 -2.35 20.78
CA PRO A 121 5.44 -2.15 19.37
C PRO A 121 4.29 -1.13 19.23
N LYS A 122 4.22 -0.46 18.05
CA LYS A 122 3.24 0.61 17.73
C LYS A 122 1.79 0.19 17.99
N ASP A 123 1.52 -1.11 17.92
CA ASP A 123 0.22 -1.74 18.15
C ASP A 123 -0.32 -1.55 19.59
N LYS A 124 0.50 -1.05 20.52
CA LYS A 124 0.09 -0.70 21.89
C LYS A 124 -0.35 0.76 22.04
N CYS A 125 -0.12 1.61 21.06
CA CYS A 125 -0.57 3.00 21.13
C CYS A 125 -2.08 3.06 20.84
N ASN A 126 -2.83 3.72 21.72
CA ASN A 126 -4.26 3.97 21.52
C ASN A 126 -4.54 5.10 20.51
N MET A 127 -3.48 5.69 19.94
CA MET A 127 -3.55 6.78 18.98
C MET A 127 -3.19 6.24 17.59
N VAL A 128 -3.64 6.94 16.55
CA VAL A 128 -3.40 6.61 15.14
C VAL A 128 -1.96 6.96 14.77
N HIS A 129 -1.26 6.04 14.12
CA HIS A 129 0.02 6.28 13.46
C HIS A 129 -0.09 6.22 11.94
N PRO A 130 0.87 6.79 11.19
CA PRO A 130 1.02 6.51 9.76
C PRO A 130 0.94 5.02 9.45
N GLY A 131 0.03 4.65 8.55
CA GLY A 131 -0.28 3.29 8.13
C GLY A 131 -1.39 2.61 8.94
N ASP A 132 -1.96 3.26 9.96
CA ASP A 132 -3.09 2.72 10.72
C ASP A 132 -4.44 3.00 10.06
N VAL A 133 -5.41 2.15 10.37
CA VAL A 133 -6.83 2.40 10.08
C VAL A 133 -7.42 3.22 11.23
N ILE A 134 -8.01 4.37 10.90
CA ILE A 134 -8.70 5.31 11.77
C ILE A 134 -10.18 4.96 11.80
N HIS A 135 -10.79 5.04 12.99
CA HIS A 135 -12.24 5.14 13.14
C HIS A 135 -12.59 6.59 13.43
N ASN A 136 -13.35 7.23 12.55
CA ASN A 136 -13.89 8.56 12.80
C ASN A 136 -15.21 8.43 13.55
N LEU A 137 -15.21 8.85 14.82
CA LEU A 137 -16.38 8.74 15.69
C LEU A 137 -17.49 9.74 15.34
N GLN A 138 -17.19 10.81 14.58
CA GLN A 138 -18.18 11.85 14.26
C GLN A 138 -19.16 11.41 13.17
N ASP A 139 -18.67 10.68 12.18
CA ASP A 139 -19.43 10.23 11.02
C ASP A 139 -19.49 8.69 10.89
N ASP A 140 -18.95 7.98 11.89
CA ASP A 140 -18.81 6.52 11.93
C ASP A 140 -18.07 5.95 10.69
N SER A 141 -17.16 6.72 10.09
CA SER A 141 -16.37 6.32 8.92
C SER A 141 -15.01 5.70 9.29
N TRP A 142 -14.41 4.99 8.32
CA TRP A 142 -13.09 4.36 8.47
C TRP A 142 -12.15 4.88 7.39
N THR A 143 -10.97 5.37 7.77
CA THR A 143 -9.97 5.91 6.84
C THR A 143 -8.59 5.33 7.13
N ILE A 144 -7.75 5.10 6.12
CA ILE A 144 -6.34 4.74 6.34
C ILE A 144 -5.53 6.01 6.40
N TYR A 145 -4.75 6.18 7.48
CA TYR A 145 -3.87 7.33 7.62
C TYR A 145 -2.56 7.10 6.85
N ILE A 146 -2.49 7.59 5.61
CA ILE A 146 -1.30 7.45 4.77
C ILE A 146 -0.38 8.66 4.96
N SER A 147 0.51 8.56 5.97
CA SER A 147 1.70 9.41 6.18
C SER A 147 1.56 10.80 6.84
N SER A 148 2.72 11.19 7.38
CA SER A 148 3.04 12.39 8.13
C SER A 148 3.94 13.32 7.30
N GLN A 149 3.45 13.85 6.18
CA GLN A 149 4.11 14.97 5.48
C GLN A 149 3.31 16.25 5.66
N ASN A 150 4.03 17.32 6.04
CA ASN A 150 3.62 18.71 6.26
C ASN A 150 2.79 19.02 7.50
N LYS A 151 3.48 19.10 8.64
CA LYS A 151 3.16 20.10 9.66
C LYS A 151 4.02 21.35 9.41
N GLN A 152 3.73 22.10 8.35
CA GLN A 152 4.13 23.51 8.30
C GLN A 152 3.10 24.30 9.11
N THR A 153 3.54 24.94 10.19
CA THR A 153 2.77 26.00 10.84
C THR A 153 2.73 27.18 9.87
N VAL A 154 1.63 27.31 9.13
CA VAL A 154 1.33 28.53 8.38
C VAL A 154 0.56 29.43 9.34
N ASP A 155 1.10 30.61 9.58
CA ASP A 155 0.43 31.65 10.34
C ASP A 155 -0.92 31.97 9.71
N ARG A 156 -1.90 32.16 10.59
CA ARG A 156 -3.32 32.26 10.30
C ARG A 156 -3.63 33.65 9.73
N GLU A 157 -3.35 33.86 8.45
CA GLU A 157 -4.01 34.90 7.66
C GLU A 157 -4.90 34.27 6.59
N SER A 158 -6.16 34.69 6.64
CA SER A 158 -7.30 34.17 5.90
C SER A 158 -7.13 34.27 4.38
N SER A 159 -6.74 33.15 3.75
CA SER A 159 -7.02 32.94 2.33
C SER A 159 -8.36 32.20 2.17
N PRO A 160 -9.22 32.60 1.22
CA PRO A 160 -10.49 31.93 0.98
C PRO A 160 -10.25 30.48 0.56
N ILE A 161 -10.99 29.56 1.18
CA ILE A 161 -10.99 28.14 0.86
C ILE A 161 -11.50 27.99 -0.56
N ASN A 162 -10.61 27.61 -1.49
CA ASN A 162 -11.01 27.29 -2.85
C ASN A 162 -11.63 25.90 -2.84
N ILE A 163 -12.96 25.84 -2.99
CA ILE A 163 -13.70 24.58 -3.07
C ILE A 163 -13.50 24.03 -4.49
N PRO A 164 -12.99 22.80 -4.66
CA PRO A 164 -12.86 22.19 -5.98
C PRO A 164 -14.21 22.17 -6.69
N THR A 165 -14.19 22.51 -7.97
CA THR A 165 -15.36 22.36 -8.84
C THR A 165 -15.66 20.87 -9.05
N GLN A 166 -16.92 20.53 -9.38
CA GLN A 166 -17.30 19.14 -9.69
C GLN A 166 -16.46 18.50 -10.81
N GLU A 167 -15.96 19.32 -11.74
CA GLU A 167 -15.08 18.86 -12.80
C GLU A 167 -13.68 18.52 -12.26
N GLU A 168 -13.14 19.31 -11.33
CA GLU A 168 -11.86 19.02 -10.66
C GLU A 168 -11.96 17.80 -9.74
N GLU A 169 -13.09 17.58 -9.07
CA GLU A 169 -13.34 16.36 -8.28
C GLU A 169 -13.36 15.11 -9.16
N LYS A 170 -14.04 15.19 -10.31
CA LYS A 170 -14.09 14.09 -11.29
C LYS A 170 -12.72 13.79 -11.88
N GLN A 171 -11.94 14.81 -12.24
CA GLN A 171 -10.58 14.65 -12.74
C GLN A 171 -9.64 14.03 -11.69
N LEU A 172 -9.81 14.41 -10.41
CA LEU A 172 -9.06 13.81 -9.31
C LEU A 172 -9.43 12.33 -9.12
N GLU A 173 -10.71 11.97 -9.21
CA GLU A 173 -11.17 10.58 -9.15
C GLU A 173 -10.61 9.74 -10.31
N GLU A 174 -10.66 10.26 -11.53
CA GLU A 174 -10.06 9.61 -12.71
C GLU A 174 -8.55 9.41 -12.55
N CYS A 175 -7.83 10.40 -12.00
CA CYS A 175 -6.40 10.33 -11.74
C CYS A 175 -6.04 9.26 -10.69
N VAL A 176 -6.79 9.21 -9.58
CA VAL A 176 -6.59 8.20 -8.52
C VAL A 176 -6.86 6.79 -9.05
N ASN A 177 -7.90 6.62 -9.87
CA ASN A 177 -8.20 5.33 -10.50
C ASN A 177 -7.11 4.90 -11.49
N ALA A 178 -6.56 5.82 -12.28
CA ALA A 178 -5.45 5.54 -13.18
C ALA A 178 -4.18 5.11 -12.43
N GLN A 179 -3.84 5.80 -11.33
CA GLN A 179 -2.70 5.42 -10.47
C GLN A 179 -2.86 4.02 -9.87
N LEU A 180 -4.08 3.66 -9.46
CA LEU A 180 -4.37 2.34 -8.91
C LEU A 180 -4.18 1.22 -9.94
N VAL A 181 -4.60 1.45 -11.20
CA VAL A 181 -4.40 0.51 -12.31
C VAL A 181 -2.91 0.35 -12.64
N MET A 182 -2.15 1.46 -12.66
CA MET A 182 -0.70 1.39 -12.88
C MET A 182 0.02 0.62 -11.77
N GLN A 183 -0.39 0.82 -10.52
CA GLN A 183 0.19 0.07 -9.39
C GLN A 183 -0.09 -1.43 -9.50
N GLN A 184 -1.31 -1.82 -9.88
CA GLN A 184 -1.66 -3.23 -10.11
C GLN A 184 -0.82 -3.84 -11.23
N HIS A 185 -0.63 -3.11 -12.33
CA HIS A 185 0.19 -3.58 -13.45
C HIS A 185 1.66 -3.76 -13.06
N ASN A 186 2.23 -2.84 -12.27
CA ASN A 186 3.60 -2.97 -11.78
C ASN A 186 3.77 -4.17 -10.85
N GLU A 187 2.80 -4.43 -9.97
CA GLU A 187 2.80 -5.61 -9.09
C GLU A 187 2.68 -6.93 -9.88
N GLU A 188 1.90 -6.94 -10.97
CA GLU A 188 1.82 -8.08 -11.88
C GLU A 188 3.13 -8.31 -12.66
N GLN A 189 3.78 -7.23 -13.10
CA GLN A 189 5.06 -7.31 -13.81
C GLN A 189 6.18 -7.82 -12.90
N GLU A 190 6.25 -7.38 -11.64
CA GLU A 190 7.20 -7.91 -10.65
C GLU A 190 7.01 -9.41 -10.44
N LEU A 191 5.76 -9.90 -10.38
CA LEU A 191 5.47 -11.33 -10.25
C LEU A 191 5.89 -12.12 -11.50
N ILE A 192 5.71 -11.56 -12.69
CA ILE A 192 6.16 -12.16 -13.96
C ILE A 192 7.68 -12.26 -13.99
N ASP A 193 8.37 -11.20 -13.58
CA ASP A 193 9.83 -11.15 -13.56
C ASP A 193 10.40 -12.13 -12.51
N GLU A 194 9.78 -12.23 -11.33
CA GLU A 194 10.13 -13.24 -10.31
C GLU A 194 9.96 -14.67 -10.84
N CYS A 195 8.84 -14.96 -11.53
CA CYS A 195 8.60 -16.29 -12.10
C CYS A 195 9.60 -16.62 -13.22
N THR A 196 9.93 -15.64 -14.05
CA THR A 196 10.89 -15.77 -15.15
C THR A 196 12.30 -16.01 -14.59
N ASN A 197 12.71 -15.25 -13.57
CA ASN A 197 13.99 -15.42 -12.90
C ASN A 197 14.08 -16.77 -12.16
N ALA A 198 12.99 -17.24 -11.55
CA ALA A 198 12.95 -18.57 -10.94
C ALA A 198 13.07 -19.71 -11.96
N TYR A 199 12.47 -19.54 -13.15
CA TYR A 199 12.58 -20.49 -14.25
C TYR A 199 14.01 -20.54 -14.82
N HIS A 200 14.67 -19.40 -14.96
CA HIS A 200 16.04 -19.33 -15.47
C HIS A 200 17.12 -19.61 -14.41
N GLY A 201 16.80 -19.46 -13.13
CA GLY A 201 17.69 -19.77 -12.01
C GLY A 201 17.75 -21.24 -11.61
N ALA A 202 16.83 -22.07 -12.11
CA ALA A 202 16.80 -23.51 -11.84
C ALA A 202 17.59 -24.30 -12.89
N ASN A 203 18.85 -24.58 -12.53
CA ASN A 203 19.82 -25.56 -13.04
C ASN A 203 20.77 -25.20 -14.20
N PRO A 204 22.09 -25.19 -13.90
CA PRO A 204 23.11 -25.70 -14.80
C PRO A 204 23.35 -27.19 -14.51
N THR A 205 22.81 -28.09 -15.33
CA THR A 205 23.46 -29.35 -15.77
C THR A 205 22.56 -30.20 -16.66
N ASN A 206 23.06 -30.49 -17.87
CA ASN A 206 22.76 -31.60 -18.78
C ASN A 206 21.51 -32.46 -18.48
N ILE A 207 20.35 -31.94 -18.87
CA ILE A 207 19.24 -32.77 -19.33
C ILE A 207 18.78 -32.15 -20.64
N THR A 208 18.85 -32.91 -21.74
CA THR A 208 18.24 -32.50 -23.01
C THR A 208 16.75 -32.27 -22.76
N PRO A 209 16.24 -31.04 -22.91
CA PRO A 209 14.84 -30.77 -22.65
C PRO A 209 14.01 -31.42 -23.75
N GLU A 210 13.14 -32.35 -23.39
CA GLU A 210 12.04 -32.71 -24.28
C GLU A 210 11.16 -31.46 -24.46
N PRO A 211 10.76 -31.13 -25.70
CA PRO A 211 9.90 -29.98 -25.94
C PRO A 211 8.54 -30.25 -25.27
N VAL A 212 8.27 -29.50 -24.20
CA VAL A 212 6.93 -29.43 -23.61
C VAL A 212 6.01 -28.86 -24.68
N ARG A 213 5.23 -29.74 -25.30
CA ARG A 213 4.16 -29.35 -26.22
C ARG A 213 3.07 -28.70 -25.39
N PHE A 214 3.08 -27.38 -25.30
CA PHE A 214 1.90 -26.63 -24.87
C PHE A 214 0.75 -27.00 -25.80
N THR A 215 -0.42 -27.29 -25.24
CA THR A 215 -1.62 -27.47 -26.05
C THR A 215 -1.88 -26.17 -26.80
N ARG A 216 -2.44 -26.28 -28.01
CA ARG A 216 -2.79 -25.11 -28.84
C ARG A 216 -3.70 -24.13 -28.07
N GLU A 217 -4.50 -24.63 -27.13
CA GLU A 217 -5.32 -23.81 -26.23
C GLU A 217 -4.50 -22.97 -25.25
N ALA A 218 -3.42 -23.53 -24.66
CA ALA A 218 -2.54 -22.80 -23.76
C ALA A 218 -1.75 -21.71 -24.48
N GLN A 219 -1.29 -21.98 -25.72
CA GLN A 219 -0.66 -20.96 -26.55
C GLN A 219 -1.65 -19.85 -26.93
N ASN A 220 -2.89 -20.20 -27.30
CA ASN A 220 -3.91 -19.21 -27.61
C ASN A 220 -4.29 -18.34 -26.40
N TYR A 221 -4.27 -18.88 -25.18
CA TYR A 221 -4.54 -18.10 -23.96
C TYR A 221 -3.41 -17.12 -23.63
N ILE A 222 -2.16 -17.54 -23.85
CA ILE A 222 -0.99 -16.66 -23.70
C ILE A 222 -1.03 -15.55 -24.75
N TYR A 223 -1.25 -15.87 -26.03
CA TYR A 223 -1.35 -14.83 -27.07
C TYR A 223 -2.54 -13.89 -26.89
N ALA A 224 -3.69 -14.37 -26.40
CA ALA A 224 -4.86 -13.55 -26.10
C ALA A 224 -4.67 -12.63 -24.87
N SER A 225 -3.67 -12.88 -24.02
CA SER A 225 -3.35 -12.02 -22.87
C SER A 225 -2.28 -10.96 -23.17
N TYR A 226 -1.59 -11.04 -24.32
CA TYR A 226 -0.60 -10.05 -24.74
C TYR A 226 -1.17 -8.94 -25.64
N GLU A 227 -2.33 -9.14 -26.26
CA GLU A 227 -2.99 -8.10 -27.06
C GLU A 227 -3.98 -7.32 -26.19
N LEU A 228 -3.48 -6.30 -25.48
CA LEU A 228 -4.35 -5.22 -25.01
C LEU A 228 -5.10 -4.67 -26.24
N PRO A 229 -6.44 -4.57 -26.22
CA PRO A 229 -7.19 -3.95 -27.30
C PRO A 229 -6.55 -2.61 -27.69
N ALA A 230 -6.46 -2.28 -28.98
CA ALA A 230 -5.80 -1.05 -29.44
C ALA A 230 -6.32 0.23 -28.73
N ALA A 231 -7.60 0.21 -28.32
CA ALA A 231 -8.21 1.26 -27.49
C ALA A 231 -7.53 1.42 -26.11
N THR A 232 -7.10 0.33 -25.49
CA THR A 232 -6.43 0.31 -24.18
C THR A 232 -4.98 0.75 -24.29
N GLN A 233 -4.27 0.41 -25.38
CA GLN A 233 -2.92 0.91 -25.63
C GLN A 233 -2.89 2.43 -25.83
N HIS A 234 -3.84 2.97 -26.59
CA HIS A 234 -3.95 4.42 -26.79
C HIS A 234 -4.30 5.14 -25.49
N THR A 235 -5.17 4.56 -24.66
CA THR A 235 -5.51 5.11 -23.34
C THR A 235 -4.31 5.11 -22.40
N TYR A 236 -3.51 4.04 -22.41
CA TYR A 236 -2.28 3.95 -21.62
C TYR A 236 -1.22 4.97 -22.07
N GLN A 237 -1.01 5.13 -23.38
CA GLN A 237 -0.08 6.12 -23.91
C GLN A 237 -0.49 7.56 -23.54
N ARG A 238 -1.79 7.87 -23.62
CA ARG A 238 -2.32 9.17 -23.18
C ARG A 238 -2.07 9.42 -21.69
N ALA A 239 -2.31 8.42 -20.84
CA ALA A 239 -2.05 8.54 -19.40
C ALA A 239 -0.56 8.77 -19.09
N GLN A 240 0.35 8.10 -19.81
CA GLN A 240 1.79 8.33 -19.67
C GLN A 240 2.20 9.75 -20.12
N GLU A 241 1.60 10.28 -21.18
CA GLU A 241 1.85 11.64 -21.66
C GLU A 241 1.32 12.70 -20.69
N GLU A 242 0.12 12.50 -20.15
CA GLU A 242 -0.46 13.35 -19.10
C GLU A 242 0.41 13.37 -17.84
N GLN A 243 0.93 12.22 -17.42
CA GLN A 243 1.84 12.13 -16.27
C GLN A 243 3.15 12.91 -16.52
N LYS A 244 3.76 12.77 -17.70
CA LYS A 244 4.96 13.54 -18.07
C LYS A 244 4.69 15.04 -18.10
N ASN A 245 3.54 15.45 -18.64
CA ASN A 245 3.15 16.86 -18.67
C ASN A 245 2.92 17.41 -17.26
N LEU A 246 2.36 16.61 -16.35
CA LEU A 246 2.21 16.99 -14.94
C LEU A 246 3.57 17.19 -14.26
N GLU A 247 4.53 16.29 -14.50
CA GLU A 247 5.89 16.38 -13.97
C GLU A 247 6.62 17.64 -14.48
N ILE A 248 6.52 17.93 -15.78
CA ILE A 248 7.04 19.16 -16.38
C ILE A 248 6.41 20.40 -15.73
N ASN A 249 5.09 20.40 -15.54
CA ASN A 249 4.39 21.53 -14.92
C ASN A 249 4.80 21.74 -13.45
N LEU A 250 5.06 20.67 -12.70
CA LEU A 250 5.58 20.75 -11.35
C LEU A 250 7.00 21.34 -11.34
N MET A 251 7.88 20.87 -12.22
CA MET A 251 9.24 21.41 -12.36
C MET A 251 9.24 22.90 -12.74
N LEU A 252 8.35 23.31 -13.66
CA LEU A 252 8.20 24.71 -14.04
C LEU A 252 7.70 25.56 -12.86
N LYS A 253 6.74 25.04 -12.08
CA LYS A 253 6.22 25.73 -10.89
C LYS A 253 7.31 25.93 -9.84
N GLU A 254 8.09 24.88 -9.55
CA GLU A 254 9.25 24.97 -8.65
C GLU A 254 10.28 25.99 -9.16
N ALA A 255 10.58 25.98 -10.45
CA ALA A 255 11.54 26.94 -11.01
C ALA A 255 11.08 28.39 -10.91
N VAL A 256 9.78 28.66 -11.09
CA VAL A 256 9.21 30.00 -10.88
C VAL A 256 9.30 30.41 -9.40
N GLU A 257 8.96 29.49 -8.50
CA GLU A 257 8.98 29.73 -7.04
C GLU A 257 10.40 30.00 -6.53
N TYR A 258 11.40 29.27 -7.04
CA TYR A 258 12.79 29.38 -6.63
C TYR A 258 13.65 30.29 -7.53
N ARG A 259 13.04 31.00 -8.49
CA ARG A 259 13.73 31.82 -9.52
C ARG A 259 14.89 31.08 -10.20
N LEU A 260 14.71 29.78 -10.46
CA LEU A 260 15.71 29.00 -11.17
C LEU A 260 15.72 29.42 -12.64
N PRO A 261 16.91 29.56 -13.26
CA PRO A 261 16.99 29.87 -14.68
C PRO A 261 16.39 28.72 -15.49
N ILE A 262 15.44 29.04 -16.37
CA ILE A 262 14.68 28.08 -17.21
C ILE A 262 15.62 27.18 -18.03
N SER A 263 16.84 27.64 -18.34
CA SER A 263 17.86 26.85 -19.04
C SER A 263 18.37 25.61 -18.28
N LYS A 264 17.91 25.36 -17.06
CA LYS A 264 18.28 24.19 -16.22
C LYS A 264 17.15 23.18 -16.03
N ILE A 265 15.99 23.40 -16.67
CA ILE A 265 14.80 22.53 -16.67
C ILE A 265 14.76 21.81 -18.00
#